data_AF-A0A6G7RQY3-F1
#
_entry.id   AF-A0A6G7RQY3-F1
#
_cell.length_a   1.000
_cell.length_b   1.000
_cell.length_c   1.000
_cell.angle_alpha   90.00
_cell.angle_beta   90.00
_cell.angle_gamma   90.00
#
_symmetry.space_group_name_H-M   'P 1'
#
loop_
_entity.id
_entity.type
_entity.pdbx_description
1 polymer ?
#
loop_
_entity_poly.entity_id
_entity_poly.type
_entity_poly.pdbx_seq_one_letter_code
_entity_poly.pdbx_strand_id
1 'polypeptide(L)'
;MKLFITAILFFTSFFSVSQTQQEMNITAKQAYIEADKTLNNVYQNILTEYKTDTAFIEKLKISQRLWIQFRDAELDMKFPKENKGYNYGSVYPMCVSYYLKSLTEQRTQTLKEWLTGIEEGDVCKGSVKLK
;
A
#
# COMPACT_ATOMS: atom_id res chain seq x y z
N MET A 1 -18.98 -43.72 -32.22
CA MET A 1 -18.07 -42.55 -32.14
C MET A 1 -18.78 -41.19 -32.26
N LYS A 2 -20.12 -41.09 -32.16
CA LYS A 2 -20.85 -39.81 -32.02
C LYS A 2 -21.52 -39.62 -30.65
N LEU A 3 -21.70 -40.67 -29.86
CA LEU A 3 -22.27 -40.59 -28.49
C LEU A 3 -21.25 -40.27 -27.39
N PHE A 4 -19.96 -40.45 -27.62
CA PHE A 4 -18.92 -40.15 -26.61
C PHE A 4 -18.46 -38.69 -26.63
N ILE A 5 -18.70 -37.96 -27.71
CA ILE A 5 -18.28 -36.55 -27.85
C ILE A 5 -19.27 -35.60 -27.15
N THR A 6 -20.55 -36.00 -26.99
CA THR A 6 -21.57 -35.22 -26.28
C THR A 6 -21.43 -35.27 -24.75
N ALA A 7 -20.72 -36.25 -24.18
CA ALA A 7 -20.59 -36.40 -22.73
C ALA A 7 -19.44 -35.57 -22.11
N ILE A 8 -18.47 -35.12 -22.92
CA ILE A 8 -17.26 -34.42 -22.43
C ILE A 8 -17.48 -32.91 -22.27
N LEU A 9 -18.53 -32.35 -22.88
CA LEU A 9 -18.84 -30.91 -22.83
C LEU A 9 -19.69 -30.47 -21.62
N PHE A 10 -20.01 -31.38 -20.68
CA PHE A 10 -20.92 -31.08 -19.56
C PHE A 10 -20.28 -31.12 -18.15
N PHE A 11 -18.95 -31.31 -18.01
CA PHE A 11 -18.34 -31.54 -16.69
C PHE A 11 -17.41 -30.42 -16.16
N THR A 12 -17.26 -29.29 -16.85
CA THR A 12 -16.33 -28.22 -16.43
C THR A 12 -16.99 -27.03 -15.73
N SER A 13 -18.29 -27.10 -15.41
CA SER A 13 -19.08 -25.91 -15.06
C SER A 13 -19.37 -25.71 -13.57
N PHE A 14 -18.59 -26.17 -12.58
CA PHE A 14 -19.04 -26.04 -11.17
C PHE A 14 -17.97 -25.79 -10.09
N PHE A 15 -17.06 -24.82 -10.29
CA PHE A 15 -16.37 -24.19 -9.15
C PHE A 15 -16.33 -22.67 -9.30
N SER A 16 -17.50 -22.01 -9.22
CA SER A 16 -17.56 -20.58 -8.97
C SER A 16 -17.54 -20.35 -7.46
N VAL A 17 -16.40 -19.92 -6.90
CA VAL A 17 -16.33 -19.49 -5.50
C VAL A 17 -16.92 -18.07 -5.42
N SER A 18 -18.09 -17.93 -4.81
CA SER A 18 -18.69 -16.62 -4.54
C SER A 18 -18.05 -16.04 -3.27
N GLN A 19 -17.24 -14.99 -3.40
CA GLN A 19 -16.65 -14.29 -2.25
C GLN A 19 -17.66 -13.30 -1.65
N THR A 20 -17.78 -13.27 -0.32
CA THR A 20 -18.65 -12.28 0.34
C THR A 20 -17.99 -10.89 0.36
N GLN A 21 -18.78 -9.81 0.40
CA GLN A 21 -18.22 -8.46 0.55
C GLN A 21 -17.43 -8.32 1.86
N GLN A 22 -17.81 -9.05 2.91
CA GLN A 22 -17.07 -9.10 4.17
C GLN A 22 -15.67 -9.71 3.98
N GLU A 23 -15.58 -10.84 3.28
CA GLU A 23 -14.28 -11.46 2.94
C GLU A 23 -13.41 -10.54 2.10
N MET A 24 -13.98 -9.90 1.07
CA MET A 24 -13.25 -8.91 0.26
C MET A 24 -12.72 -7.74 1.11
N ASN A 25 -13.54 -7.21 2.03
CA ASN A 25 -13.14 -6.15 2.94
C ASN A 25 -11.97 -6.61 3.85
N ILE A 26 -12.02 -7.84 4.36
CA ILE A 26 -10.95 -8.41 5.20
C ILE A 26 -9.66 -8.57 4.40
N THR A 27 -9.72 -9.16 3.21
CA THR A 27 -8.54 -9.35 2.37
C THR A 27 -7.90 -8.02 1.99
N ALA A 28 -8.69 -7.00 1.62
CA ALA A 28 -8.16 -5.68 1.31
C ALA A 28 -7.50 -5.02 2.53
N LYS A 29 -8.10 -5.15 3.72
CA LYS A 29 -7.51 -4.65 4.97
C LYS A 29 -6.18 -5.34 5.30
N GLN A 30 -6.08 -6.66 5.12
CA GLN A 30 -4.84 -7.40 5.30
C GLN A 30 -3.75 -6.92 4.34
N ALA A 31 -4.09 -6.73 3.06
CA ALA A 31 -3.14 -6.20 2.08
C ALA A 31 -2.63 -4.79 2.44
N TYR A 32 -3.48 -3.94 3.00
CA TYR A 32 -3.05 -2.64 3.53
C TYR A 32 -2.10 -2.78 4.73
N ILE A 33 -2.40 -3.67 5.68
CA ILE A 33 -1.54 -3.92 6.85
C ILE A 33 -0.15 -4.41 6.42
N GLU A 34 -0.06 -5.30 5.43
CA GLU A 34 1.24 -5.78 4.92
C GLU A 34 2.03 -4.66 4.22
N ALA A 35 1.36 -3.79 3.47
CA ALA A 35 2.00 -2.60 2.90
C ALA A 35 2.53 -1.65 4.01
N ASP A 36 1.75 -1.43 5.07
CA ASP A 36 2.16 -0.59 6.19
C ASP A 36 3.34 -1.19 6.97
N LYS A 37 3.33 -2.50 7.19
CA LYS A 37 4.48 -3.22 7.75
C LYS A 37 5.73 -3.04 6.89
N THR A 38 5.59 -3.11 5.57
CA THR A 38 6.69 -2.89 4.63
C THR A 38 7.25 -1.47 4.73
N LEU A 39 6.38 -0.45 4.77
CA LEU A 39 6.77 0.94 4.98
C LEU A 39 7.56 1.11 6.29
N ASN A 40 7.05 0.55 7.38
CA ASN A 40 7.69 0.63 8.69
C ASN A 40 9.07 -0.05 8.69
N ASN A 41 9.21 -1.22 8.06
CA ASN A 41 10.50 -1.88 7.93
C ASN A 41 11.52 -1.02 7.16
N VAL A 42 11.11 -0.43 6.03
CA VAL A 42 11.97 0.49 5.26
C VAL A 42 12.38 1.69 6.12
N TYR A 43 11.44 2.30 6.83
CA TYR A 43 11.70 3.42 7.72
C TYR A 43 12.70 3.07 8.85
N GLN A 44 12.55 1.91 9.51
CA GLN A 44 13.47 1.45 10.55
C GLN A 44 14.87 1.14 10.00
N ASN A 45 14.96 0.59 8.79
CA ASN A 45 16.24 0.35 8.13
C ASN A 45 16.96 1.67 7.84
N ILE A 46 16.24 2.73 7.43
CA ILE A 46 16.82 4.06 7.23
C ILE A 46 17.31 4.62 8.56
N LEU A 47 16.53 4.52 9.65
CA LEU A 47 16.98 4.97 10.97
C LEU A 47 18.25 4.25 11.45
N THR A 48 18.39 2.97 11.10
CA THR A 48 19.57 2.17 11.46
C THR A 48 20.79 2.56 10.63
N GLU A 49 20.63 2.69 9.32
CA GLU A 49 21.70 3.06 8.38
C GLU A 49 22.24 4.47 8.68
N TYR A 50 21.35 5.43 8.94
CA TYR A 50 21.71 6.84 9.16
C TYR A 50 21.82 7.20 10.65
N LYS A 51 22.02 6.21 11.55
CA LYS A 51 21.96 6.39 13.00
C LYS A 51 22.87 7.51 13.57
N THR A 52 23.94 7.85 12.87
CA THR A 52 24.88 8.92 13.25
C THR A 52 24.53 10.29 12.69
N ASP A 53 23.66 10.36 11.66
CA ASP A 53 23.19 11.62 11.08
C ASP A 53 21.89 12.06 11.78
N THR A 54 22.07 12.68 12.95
CA THR A 54 20.97 13.11 13.80
C THR A 54 20.09 14.19 13.15
N ALA A 55 20.70 15.06 12.34
CA ALA A 55 19.99 16.11 11.62
C ALA A 55 19.04 15.53 10.56
N PHE A 56 19.53 14.59 9.74
CA PHE A 56 18.69 13.88 8.78
C PHE A 56 17.55 13.12 9.47
N ILE A 57 17.86 12.35 10.53
CA ILE A 57 16.85 11.57 11.26
C ILE A 57 15.74 12.46 11.81
N GLU A 58 16.07 13.64 12.34
CA GLU A 58 15.07 14.59 12.83
C GLU A 58 14.13 15.02 11.70
N LYS A 59 14.67 15.38 10.54
CA LYS A 59 13.86 15.81 9.38
C LYS A 59 13.06 14.66 8.77
N LEU A 60 13.61 13.44 8.72
CA LEU A 60 12.89 12.24 8.30
C LEU A 60 11.68 11.97 9.20
N LYS A 61 11.84 12.07 10.52
CA LYS A 61 10.74 11.90 11.50
C LYS A 61 9.64 12.93 11.30
N ILE A 62 10.00 14.19 11.02
CA ILE A 62 9.03 15.25 10.73
C ILE A 62 8.31 14.96 9.42
N SER A 63 9.04 14.66 8.34
CA SER A 63 8.50 14.31 7.03
C SER A 63 7.52 13.13 7.12
N GLN A 64 7.87 12.07 7.86
CA GLN A 64 7.03 10.89 7.99
C GLN A 64 5.73 11.18 8.77
N ARG A 65 5.79 12.01 9.82
CA ARG A 65 4.59 12.43 10.56
C ARG A 65 3.66 13.30 9.72
N LEU A 66 4.22 14.21 8.93
CA LEU A 66 3.44 15.03 8.01
C LEU A 66 2.84 14.19 6.88
N TRP A 67 3.55 13.18 6.39
CA TRP A 67 3.01 12.25 5.40
C TRP A 67 1.79 11.48 5.94
N ILE A 68 1.79 11.08 7.21
CA ILE A 68 0.60 10.45 7.84
C ILE A 68 -0.60 11.40 7.81
N GLN A 69 -0.40 12.66 8.19
CA GLN A 69 -1.45 13.68 8.13
C GLN A 69 -1.96 13.90 6.69
N PHE A 70 -1.05 13.97 5.72
CA PHE A 70 -1.39 14.07 4.30
C PHE A 70 -2.20 12.86 3.84
N ARG A 71 -1.79 11.62 4.17
CA ARG A 71 -2.50 10.39 3.82
C ARG A 71 -3.93 10.39 4.35
N ASP A 72 -4.11 10.81 5.59
CA ASP A 72 -5.41 10.84 6.24
C ASP A 72 -6.29 11.94 5.60
N ALA A 73 -5.72 13.13 5.32
CA ALA A 73 -6.41 14.18 4.59
C ALA A 73 -6.79 13.79 3.14
N GLU A 74 -5.92 13.05 2.44
CA GLU A 74 -6.21 12.48 1.13
C GLU A 74 -7.38 11.52 1.17
N LEU A 75 -7.47 10.67 2.21
CA LEU A 75 -8.58 9.75 2.39
C LEU A 75 -9.90 10.51 2.60
N ASP A 76 -9.89 11.52 3.46
CA ASP A 76 -11.06 12.36 3.73
C ASP A 76 -11.51 13.12 2.48
N MET A 77 -10.57 13.69 1.72
CA MET A 77 -10.83 14.31 0.43
C MET A 77 -11.41 13.30 -0.57
N LYS A 78 -10.90 12.05 -0.60
CA LYS A 78 -11.36 11.00 -1.53
C LYS A 78 -12.80 10.57 -1.23
N PHE A 79 -13.18 10.56 0.04
CA PHE A 79 -14.50 10.14 0.50
C PHE A 79 -15.15 11.21 1.39
N PRO A 80 -15.53 12.39 0.85
CA PRO A 80 -15.86 13.56 1.67
C PRO A 80 -17.25 13.51 2.32
N LYS A 81 -18.16 12.64 1.86
CA LYS A 81 -19.53 12.62 2.37
C LYS A 81 -19.59 12.02 3.77
N GLU A 82 -20.40 12.58 4.65
CA GLU A 82 -20.71 11.98 5.95
C GLU A 82 -21.53 10.70 5.81
N ASN A 83 -21.68 9.94 6.90
CA ASN A 83 -22.42 8.67 6.92
C ASN A 83 -21.93 7.72 5.79
N LYS A 84 -20.65 7.34 5.89
CA LYS A 84 -19.91 6.65 4.81
C LYS A 84 -20.64 5.40 4.30
N GLY A 85 -21.24 4.62 5.20
CA GLY A 85 -21.98 3.41 4.84
C GLY A 85 -23.21 3.69 3.96
N TYR A 86 -23.95 4.77 4.24
CA TYR A 86 -25.09 5.18 3.41
C TYR A 86 -24.64 5.67 2.04
N ASN A 87 -23.56 6.46 1.99
CA ASN A 87 -23.12 7.12 0.74
C ASN A 87 -22.24 6.25 -0.17
N TYR A 88 -21.50 5.30 0.39
CA TYR A 88 -20.51 4.49 -0.32
C TYR A 88 -20.77 2.98 -0.23
N GLY A 89 -21.77 2.56 0.55
CA GLY A 89 -22.19 1.16 0.66
C GLY A 89 -21.21 0.25 1.40
N SER A 90 -21.50 -1.05 1.37
CA SER A 90 -20.72 -2.10 2.05
C SER A 90 -19.32 -2.32 1.48
N VAL A 91 -19.04 -1.78 0.29
CA VAL A 91 -17.74 -1.82 -0.39
C VAL A 91 -16.75 -0.79 0.15
N TYR A 92 -17.24 0.23 0.88
CA TYR A 92 -16.43 1.33 1.39
C TYR A 92 -15.15 0.89 2.13
N PRO A 93 -15.17 -0.06 3.08
CA PRO A 93 -13.97 -0.48 3.80
C PRO A 93 -12.89 -1.09 2.88
N MET A 94 -13.30 -1.78 1.82
CA MET A 94 -12.39 -2.32 0.81
C MET A 94 -11.75 -1.18 0.01
N CYS A 95 -12.53 -0.22 -0.47
CA CYS A 95 -12.01 0.93 -1.22
C CYS A 95 -11.05 1.78 -0.38
N VAL A 96 -11.36 2.02 0.90
CA VAL A 96 -10.46 2.70 1.85
C VAL A 96 -9.14 1.95 1.97
N SER A 97 -9.21 0.63 2.18
CA SER A 97 -8.00 -0.20 2.34
C SER A 97 -7.12 -0.18 1.09
N TYR A 98 -7.72 -0.27 -0.10
CA TYR A 98 -6.97 -0.17 -1.36
C TYR A 98 -6.33 1.21 -1.57
N TYR A 99 -7.04 2.29 -1.22
CA TYR A 99 -6.49 3.63 -1.36
C TYR A 99 -5.32 3.87 -0.41
N LEU A 100 -5.48 3.51 0.87
CA LEU A 100 -4.43 3.61 1.88
C LEU A 100 -3.22 2.74 1.52
N LYS A 101 -3.44 1.51 1.03
CA LYS A 101 -2.39 0.65 0.50
C LYS A 101 -1.57 1.36 -0.58
N SER A 102 -2.24 1.95 -1.57
CA SER A 102 -1.56 2.63 -2.69
C SER A 102 -0.70 3.80 -2.20
N LEU A 103 -1.21 4.66 -1.32
CA LEU A 103 -0.44 5.77 -0.75
C LEU A 103 0.77 5.27 0.06
N THR A 104 0.58 4.21 0.84
CA THR A 104 1.65 3.58 1.62
C THR A 104 2.75 2.97 0.73
N GLU A 105 2.37 2.31 -0.36
CA GLU A 105 3.34 1.75 -1.33
C GLU A 105 4.14 2.86 -2.04
N GLN A 106 3.47 3.96 -2.41
CA GLN A 106 4.14 5.13 -3.00
C GLN A 106 5.15 5.72 -2.01
N ARG A 107 4.75 5.93 -0.75
CA ARG A 107 5.67 6.43 0.29
C ARG A 107 6.86 5.49 0.49
N THR A 108 6.59 4.19 0.56
CA THR A 108 7.64 3.18 0.65
C THR A 108 8.65 3.33 -0.48
N GLN A 109 8.17 3.52 -1.72
CA GLN A 109 9.05 3.71 -2.87
C GLN A 109 9.87 4.99 -2.79
N THR A 110 9.29 6.11 -2.33
CA THR A 110 10.06 7.35 -2.12
C THR A 110 11.15 7.18 -1.07
N LEU A 111 10.91 6.41 -0.01
CA LEU A 111 11.89 6.20 1.07
C LEU A 111 13.03 5.25 0.68
N LYS A 112 12.81 4.33 -0.27
CA LYS A 112 13.81 3.34 -0.66
C LYS A 112 15.09 3.95 -1.23
N GLU A 113 15.08 5.17 -1.74
CA GLU A 113 16.29 5.79 -2.29
C GLU A 113 17.41 5.92 -1.24
N TRP A 114 17.07 6.20 0.02
CA TRP A 114 18.05 6.25 1.11
C TRP A 114 18.71 4.90 1.43
N LEU A 115 18.06 3.79 1.07
CA LEU A 115 18.62 2.45 1.23
C LEU A 115 19.40 2.00 -0.02
N THR A 116 18.93 2.39 -1.21
CA THR A 116 19.55 2.04 -2.49
C THR A 116 20.80 2.86 -2.79
N GLY A 117 20.84 4.13 -2.38
CA GLY A 117 21.91 5.06 -2.69
C GLY A 117 21.89 5.59 -4.13
N ILE A 118 22.84 6.46 -4.46
CA ILE A 118 23.00 7.12 -5.77
C ILE A 118 24.43 6.94 -6.32
N GLU A 119 24.62 7.13 -7.62
CA GLU A 119 25.95 7.24 -8.22
C GLU A 119 26.58 8.61 -7.90
N GLU A 120 27.92 8.66 -7.91
CA GLU A 120 28.64 9.92 -7.74
C GLU A 120 28.33 10.90 -8.88
N GLY A 121 28.13 12.17 -8.56
CA GLY A 121 27.91 13.24 -9.53
C GLY A 121 26.48 13.82 -9.58
N ASP A 122 25.49 13.18 -8.96
CA ASP A 122 24.14 13.75 -8.82
C ASP A 122 24.01 14.59 -7.55
N VAL A 123 24.40 15.86 -7.65
CA VAL A 123 24.43 16.82 -6.53
C VAL A 123 23.04 17.20 -6.00
N CYS A 124 21.97 16.89 -6.73
CA CYS A 124 20.59 17.21 -6.34
C CYS A 124 19.95 16.16 -5.42
N LYS A 125 20.69 15.12 -5.04
CA LYS A 125 20.18 13.99 -4.24
C LYS A 125 20.32 14.16 -2.72
N GLY A 126 20.89 15.27 -2.27
CA GLY A 126 20.86 15.68 -0.86
C GLY A 126 21.42 14.63 0.09
N SER A 127 20.64 14.23 1.10
CA SER A 127 21.05 13.31 2.18
C SER A 127 21.19 11.84 1.78
N VAL A 128 20.97 11.47 0.51
CA VAL A 128 21.03 10.07 0.09
C VAL A 128 22.49 9.60 0.01
N LYS A 129 22.79 8.42 0.56
CA LYS A 129 24.12 7.81 0.51
C LYS A 129 24.59 7.50 -0.91
N LEU A 130 25.90 7.48 -1.13
CA LEU A 130 26.48 6.94 -2.37
C LEU A 130 26.37 5.40 -2.39
N LYS A 131 26.23 4.84 -3.59
CA LYS A 131 26.29 3.40 -3.85
C LYS A 131 27.71 2.85 -3.76
#